data_AF-A0A8S0TBY8-F1
#
_entry.id   AF-A0A8S0TBY8-F1
#
_cell.length_a   1.000
_cell.length_b   1.000
_cell.length_c   1.000
_cell.angle_alpha   90.00
_cell.angle_beta   90.00
_cell.angle_gamma   90.00
#
_symmetry.space_group_name_H-M   'P 1'
#
loop_
_entity.id
_entity.type
_entity.pdbx_description
1 polymer ?
#
loop_
_entity_poly.entity_id
_entity_poly.type
_entity_poly.pdbx_seq_one_letter_code
_entity_poly.pdbx_strand_id
1 'polypeptide(L)'
;MQDTSIHGAESHPLHLHGFNFFLVGQGFGNFDANKDPKNSNLVDPIERNTVGVPSGGWVAIRFLADNPGVWFMHCHLEVHTS
;
A
#
# COMPACT_ATOMS: atom_id res chain seq x y z
N MET A 1 18.93 13.14 3.22
CA MET A 1 18.34 12.47 4.40
C MET A 1 16.86 12.33 4.13
N GLN A 2 16.33 11.12 4.09
CA GLN A 2 14.89 10.86 3.94
C GLN A 2 14.24 11.18 5.28
N ASP A 3 13.42 12.23 5.33
CA ASP A 3 12.69 12.61 6.53
C ASP A 3 11.54 11.60 6.76
N THR A 4 11.44 11.09 7.98
CA THR A 4 10.36 10.18 8.43
C THR A 4 9.40 10.88 9.39
N SER A 5 9.40 12.22 9.42
CA SER A 5 8.51 12.98 10.29
C SER A 5 7.04 12.77 9.90
N ILE A 6 6.28 12.15 10.80
CA ILE A 6 4.82 12.04 10.72
C ILE A 6 4.24 13.34 11.27
N HIS A 7 3.77 14.22 10.40
CA HIS A 7 2.90 15.34 10.79
C HIS A 7 1.46 14.81 10.93
N GLY A 8 1.20 14.07 12.02
CA GLY A 8 -0.07 13.38 12.24
C GLY A 8 -0.15 12.04 11.51
N ALA A 9 -0.40 10.96 12.25
CA ALA A 9 -0.52 9.62 11.67
C ALA A 9 -1.91 9.46 11.05
N GLU A 10 -2.02 9.66 9.75
CA GLU A 10 -3.29 9.54 9.01
C GLU A 10 -3.38 8.21 8.24
N SER A 11 -4.61 7.73 8.06
CA SER A 11 -4.90 6.59 7.20
C SER A 11 -5.03 7.08 5.77
N HIS A 12 -4.29 6.46 4.85
CA HIS A 12 -4.28 6.86 3.44
C HIS A 12 -4.88 5.76 2.56
N PRO A 13 -6.02 5.97 1.89
CA PRO A 13 -6.50 5.02 0.87
C PRO A 13 -5.63 5.15 -0.38
N LEU A 14 -4.73 4.19 -0.63
CA LEU A 14 -3.92 4.13 -1.86
C LEU A 14 -4.67 3.37 -2.94
N HIS A 15 -4.79 3.98 -4.11
CA HIS A 15 -5.42 3.44 -5.30
C HIS A 15 -4.41 3.30 -6.44
N LEU A 16 -4.51 2.22 -7.22
CA LEU A 16 -3.70 1.98 -8.41
C LEU A 16 -4.62 1.82 -9.63
N HIS A 17 -4.43 2.68 -10.63
CA HIS A 17 -5.13 2.57 -11.90
C HIS A 17 -4.59 1.38 -12.72
N GLY A 18 -5.44 0.79 -13.55
CA GLY A 18 -5.06 -0.26 -14.51
C GLY A 18 -4.81 -1.65 -13.92
N PHE A 19 -4.83 -1.80 -12.60
CA PHE A 19 -4.58 -3.07 -11.91
C PHE A 19 -5.47 -3.24 -10.69
N ASN A 20 -5.88 -4.48 -10.43
CA ASN A 20 -6.07 -4.94 -9.06
C ASN A 20 -4.73 -5.47 -8.52
N PHE A 21 -4.62 -5.54 -7.20
CA PHE A 21 -3.50 -6.09 -6.48
C PHE A 21 -3.95 -6.97 -5.33
N PHE A 22 -3.10 -7.90 -4.94
CA PHE A 22 -3.27 -8.74 -3.76
C PHE A 22 -2.68 -8.03 -2.53
N LEU A 23 -3.49 -7.83 -1.48
CA LEU A 23 -2.97 -7.43 -0.17
C LEU A 23 -2.34 -8.65 0.51
N VAL A 24 -1.02 -8.69 0.56
CA VAL A 24 -0.28 -9.81 1.16
C VAL A 24 0.12 -9.54 2.62
N GLY A 25 0.06 -8.29 3.08
CA GLY A 25 0.35 -7.96 4.49
C GLY A 25 -0.04 -6.55 4.86
N GLN A 26 -0.22 -6.31 6.16
CA GLN A 26 -0.42 -4.99 6.75
C GLN A 26 0.04 -5.01 8.21
N GLY A 27 0.39 -3.84 8.74
CA GLY A 27 0.80 -3.71 10.14
C GLY A 27 0.85 -2.26 10.60
N PHE A 28 1.16 -2.07 11.89
CA PHE A 28 1.40 -0.76 12.50
C PHE A 28 2.90 -0.56 12.75
N GLY A 29 3.31 0.70 12.87
CA GLY A 29 4.71 1.07 13.00
C GLY A 29 5.49 0.93 11.70
N ASN A 30 6.81 0.89 11.81
CA ASN A 30 7.70 0.78 10.66
C ASN A 30 7.78 -0.68 10.20
N PHE A 31 7.65 -0.89 8.89
CA PHE A 31 7.86 -2.20 8.26
C PHE A 31 9.30 -2.71 8.52
N ASP A 32 9.42 -3.96 8.97
CA ASP A 32 10.68 -4.69 9.15
C ASP A 32 10.87 -5.71 8.02
N ALA A 33 11.74 -5.38 7.07
CA ALA A 33 12.03 -6.20 5.90
C ALA A 33 12.54 -7.62 6.22
N ASN A 34 13.04 -7.88 7.44
CA ASN A 34 13.54 -9.19 7.85
C ASN A 34 12.49 -10.06 8.56
N LYS A 35 11.37 -9.46 9.01
CA LYS A 35 10.34 -10.13 9.79
C LYS A 35 8.99 -10.15 9.09
N ASP A 36 8.51 -9.00 8.63
CA ASP A 36 7.16 -8.85 8.11
C ASP A 36 6.87 -9.67 6.84
N PRO A 37 7.82 -9.81 5.88
CA PRO A 37 7.60 -10.68 4.72
C PRO A 37 7.30 -12.14 5.07
N LYS A 38 7.78 -12.64 6.22
CA LYS A 38 7.56 -14.03 6.66
C LYS A 38 6.11 -14.31 7.05
N ASN A 39 5.36 -13.26 7.37
CA ASN A 39 3.95 -13.34 7.77
C ASN A 39 3.00 -12.97 6.61
N SER A 40 3.51 -12.90 5.37
CA SER A 40 2.68 -12.53 4.22
C SER A 40 1.65 -13.63 3.91
N ASN A 41 0.40 -13.26 3.66
CA ASN A 41 -0.58 -14.16 3.06
C ASN A 41 -0.27 -14.32 1.57
N LEU A 42 0.28 -15.48 1.19
CA LEU A 42 0.61 -15.83 -0.19
C LEU A 42 -0.29 -16.96 -0.74
N VAL A 43 -1.32 -17.35 -0.01
CA VAL A 43 -2.22 -18.46 -0.38
C VAL A 43 -3.55 -17.93 -0.89
N ASP A 44 -4.21 -17.07 -0.12
CA ASP A 44 -5.53 -16.51 -0.42
C ASP A 44 -5.65 -15.01 -0.08
N PRO A 45 -4.72 -14.15 -0.54
CA PRO A 45 -4.79 -12.72 -0.25
C PRO A 45 -6.00 -12.05 -0.93
N ILE A 46 -6.52 -11.00 -0.29
CA ILE A 46 -7.61 -10.18 -0.84
C ILE A 46 -7.12 -9.44 -2.07
N GLU A 47 -7.80 -9.61 -3.20
CA GLU A 47 -7.60 -8.84 -4.43
C GLU A 47 -8.48 -7.57 -4.45
N ARG A 48 -7.90 -6.41 -4.70
CA ARG A 48 -8.59 -5.10 -4.79
C ARG A 48 -7.72 -4.05 -5.50
N ASN A 49 -8.30 -2.91 -5.86
CA ASN A 49 -7.57 -1.79 -6.47
C ASN A 49 -7.28 -0.61 -5.51
N THR A 50 -7.84 -0.65 -4.30
CA THR A 50 -7.67 0.40 -3.29
C THR A 50 -7.49 -0.21 -1.91
N VAL A 51 -6.54 0.30 -1.13
CA VAL A 51 -6.28 -0.15 0.24
C VAL A 51 -6.03 1.03 1.17
N GLY A 52 -6.68 1.03 2.34
CA GLY A 52 -6.31 1.92 3.43
C GLY A 52 -4.98 1.49 4.06
N VAL A 53 -3.96 2.33 3.97
CA VAL A 53 -2.74 2.21 4.78
C VAL A 53 -3.09 2.64 6.20
N PRO A 54 -2.89 1.80 7.23
CA PRO A 54 -3.21 2.18 8.60
C PRO A 54 -2.44 3.44 9.02
N SER A 55 -3.06 4.28 9.86
CA SER A 55 -2.41 5.42 10.51
C SER A 55 -1.10 5.00 11.18
N GLY A 56 0.03 5.54 10.69
CA GLY A 56 1.36 5.22 11.21
C GLY A 56 1.75 3.74 11.02
N GLY A 57 1.22 3.10 9.98
CA GLY A 57 1.47 1.71 9.65
C GLY A 57 1.91 1.50 8.21
N TRP A 58 1.76 0.27 7.73
CA TRP A 58 2.20 -0.15 6.41
C TRP A 58 1.24 -1.17 5.80
N VAL A 59 1.29 -1.29 4.47
CA VAL A 59 0.65 -2.35 3.70
C VAL A 59 1.65 -2.89 2.68
N ALA A 60 1.56 -4.18 2.38
CA ALA A 60 2.32 -4.83 1.32
C ALA A 60 1.33 -5.37 0.28
N ILE A 61 1.49 -4.92 -0.96
CA ILE A 61 0.68 -5.37 -2.09
C ILE A 61 1.55 -6.07 -3.14
N ARG A 62 0.96 -7.00 -3.90
CA ARG A 62 1.58 -7.63 -5.06
C ARG A 62 0.62 -7.57 -6.25
N PHE A 63 1.15 -7.27 -7.42
CA PHE A 63 0.43 -7.34 -8.68
C PHE A 63 1.42 -7.71 -9.78
N LEU A 64 0.90 -8.23 -10.89
CA LEU A 64 1.69 -8.43 -12.09
C LEU A 64 1.53 -7.18 -12.97
N ALA A 65 2.64 -6.59 -13.40
CA ALA A 65 2.63 -5.43 -14.29
C ALA A 65 2.50 -5.89 -15.76
N ASP A 66 1.36 -6.48 -16.11
CA ASP A 66 1.06 -7.07 -17.42
C ASP A 66 0.12 -6.23 -18.30
N ASN A 67 -0.23 -5.01 -17.87
CA ASN A 67 -1.08 -4.09 -18.61
C ASN A 67 -0.24 -2.92 -19.17
N PRO A 68 0.08 -2.86 -20.48
CA PRO A 68 0.86 -1.77 -21.06
C PRO A 68 0.11 -0.44 -21.01
N GLY A 69 0.72 0.58 -20.41
CA GLY A 69 0.10 1.90 -20.30
C GLY A 69 0.82 2.82 -19.32
N VAL A 70 0.17 3.92 -18.98
CA VAL A 70 0.61 4.87 -17.94
C VAL A 70 -0.41 4.81 -16.82
N TRP A 71 0.03 4.35 -15.64
CA TRP A 71 -0.87 4.03 -14.55
C TRP A 71 -0.57 4.88 -13.33
N PHE A 72 -1.56 5.67 -12.93
CA PHE A 72 -1.43 6.54 -11.78
C PHE A 72 -1.67 5.74 -10.50
N MET A 73 -0.79 5.94 -9.52
CA MET A 73 -0.98 5.44 -8.15
C MET A 73 -1.06 6.66 -7.23
N HIS A 74 -2.13 6.77 -6.45
CA HIS A 74 -2.36 7.96 -5.63
C HIS A 74 -3.14 7.67 -4.36
N CYS A 75 -3.03 8.58 -3.39
CA CYS A 75 -4.00 8.64 -2.30
C CYS A 75 -5.35 9.07 -2.87
N HIS A 76 -6.42 8.39 -2.50
CA HIS A 76 -7.77 8.64 -3.00
C HIS A 76 -8.52 9.71 -2.17
N LEU A 77 -7.81 10.39 -1.25
CA LEU A 77 -8.27 11.64 -0.66
C LEU A 77 -7.83 12.77 -1.59
N GLU A 78 -8.79 13.48 -2.18
CA GLU A 78 -8.54 14.51 -3.20
C GLU A 78 -7.57 15.61 -2.71
N VAL A 79 -7.68 16.00 -1.44
CA VAL A 79 -6.77 16.96 -0.78
C VAL A 79 -5.31 16.48 -0.73
N HIS A 80 -5.06 15.19 -0.93
CA HIS A 80 -3.73 14.59 -1.02
C HIS A 80 -3.30 14.27 -2.46
N THR A 81 -4.19 14.38 -3.45
CA THR A 81 -3.93 14.04 -4.87
C THR A 81 -3.37 15.21 -5.69
N SER A 82 -2.86 16.26 -5.03
CA SER A 82 -2.44 17.53 -5.66
C SER A 82 -1.09 17.47 -6.37
#